data_AF-A0A2V6M3C7-F1
#
_entry.id   AF-A0A2V6M3C7-F1
#
_cell.length_a   1.000
_cell.length_b   1.000
_cell.length_c   1.000
_cell.angle_alpha   90.00
_cell.angle_beta   90.00
_cell.angle_gamma   90.00
#
_symmetry.space_group_name_H-M   'P 1'
#
loop_
_entity.id
_entity.type
_entity.pdbx_description
1 polymer ?
#
loop_
_entity_poly.entity_id
_entity_poly.type
_entity_poly.pdbx_seq_one_letter_code
_entity_poly.pdbx_strand_id
1 'polypeptide(L)'
;MERGAIPAKDACFQCYHPPVFYWISAIIGKMALAGGMTPPHMMKLLQFVCCFYGIATLGVCYVILRKFPLSAFSSAIAFGAICFLPRHIYMSAMNSNDTISYLCVAISIYLSIVAFERRLARLGLALLSIVLTVTVFTKYTAFAVLPAVLAGVLWAYHVRLVVSRKQLWLSLLAVLVLPLSVLGGYMAANVKHYHTPLPWNVSLYDPSVHRPRDPEPISFVSFKPWEDVVMPMLAPGKLHSFWTMLYSGMWFDTEPYFLSFLDANGDWWQHYYSWYRGEEPFPGKNPSLSRVTMFSAAGLILLGLV
;
A
#
# COMPACT_ATOMS: atom_id res chain seq x y z
N MET A 1 -13.83 -14.23 7.35
CA MET A 1 -14.87 -13.20 7.09
C MET A 1 -16.29 -13.78 7.09
N GLU A 2 -16.49 -15.06 6.79
CA GLU A 2 -17.81 -15.72 6.68
C GLU A 2 -18.74 -15.61 7.90
N ARG A 3 -18.20 -15.41 9.10
CA ARG A 3 -18.97 -15.24 10.36
C ARG A 3 -19.00 -13.79 10.88
N GLY A 4 -18.40 -12.85 10.15
CA GLY A 4 -18.25 -11.45 10.59
C GLY A 4 -17.49 -11.27 11.93
N ALA A 5 -16.74 -12.28 12.36
CA ALA A 5 -15.77 -12.17 13.46
C ALA A 5 -14.39 -11.81 12.87
N ILE A 6 -13.60 -11.06 13.65
CA ILE A 6 -12.22 -10.75 13.31
C ILE A 6 -11.44 -12.04 13.44
N PRO A 7 -10.75 -12.51 12.38
CA PRO A 7 -9.95 -13.71 12.49
C PRO A 7 -8.81 -13.48 13.49
N ALA A 8 -8.44 -14.53 14.22
CA ALA A 8 -7.18 -14.51 14.95
C ALA A 8 -6.02 -14.30 13.97
N LYS A 9 -4.92 -13.73 14.44
CA LYS A 9 -3.83 -13.31 13.56
C LYS A 9 -3.09 -14.46 12.90
N ASP A 10 -3.27 -15.67 13.39
CA ASP A 10 -2.75 -16.93 12.88
C ASP A 10 -3.81 -17.73 12.11
N ALA A 11 -5.07 -17.30 12.11
CA ALA A 11 -6.17 -18.08 11.53
C ALA A 11 -6.27 -18.02 10.00
N CYS A 12 -5.65 -17.03 9.34
CA CYS A 12 -5.69 -16.91 7.88
C CYS A 12 -4.55 -16.06 7.31
N PHE A 13 -4.19 -16.30 6.05
CA PHE A 13 -3.18 -15.53 5.33
C PHE A 13 -3.42 -14.01 5.42
N GLN A 14 -2.39 -13.25 5.77
CA GLN A 14 -2.41 -11.79 5.95
C GLN A 14 -3.32 -11.24 7.08
N CYS A 15 -4.00 -12.08 7.84
CA CYS A 15 -4.85 -11.68 8.97
C CYS A 15 -4.08 -11.11 10.17
N TYR A 16 -2.75 -11.19 10.15
CA TYR A 16 -1.87 -10.56 11.15
C TYR A 16 -1.84 -9.02 11.08
N HIS A 17 -2.26 -8.43 9.97
CA HIS A 17 -2.30 -6.99 9.82
C HIS A 17 -3.23 -6.31 10.84
N PRO A 18 -3.02 -5.01 11.11
CA PRO A 18 -3.88 -4.27 12.01
C PRO A 18 -5.37 -4.27 11.58
N PRO A 19 -6.29 -4.15 12.54
CA PRO A 19 -7.66 -4.61 12.38
C PRO A 19 -8.61 -3.70 11.60
N VAL A 20 -8.28 -2.44 11.30
CA VAL A 20 -9.27 -1.46 10.78
C VAL A 20 -9.95 -1.94 9.50
N PHE A 21 -9.17 -2.45 8.56
CA PHE A 21 -9.71 -3.02 7.32
C PHE A 21 -10.67 -4.17 7.60
N TYR A 22 -10.29 -5.11 8.47
CA TYR A 22 -11.10 -6.26 8.82
C TYR A 22 -12.37 -5.87 9.59
N TRP A 23 -12.31 -4.84 10.43
CA TRP A 23 -13.46 -4.30 11.16
C TRP A 23 -14.49 -3.73 10.19
N ILE A 24 -14.06 -2.85 9.29
CA ILE A 24 -14.97 -2.23 8.33
C ILE A 24 -15.58 -3.29 7.41
N SER A 25 -14.76 -4.21 6.88
CA SER A 25 -15.24 -5.31 6.03
C SER A 25 -16.21 -6.23 6.77
N ALA A 26 -15.97 -6.54 8.06
CA ALA A 26 -16.87 -7.36 8.85
C ALA A 26 -18.20 -6.66 9.16
N ILE A 27 -18.19 -5.36 9.47
CA ILE A 27 -19.40 -4.56 9.71
C ILE A 27 -20.26 -4.50 8.45
N ILE A 28 -19.65 -4.12 7.33
CA ILE A 28 -20.35 -4.03 6.03
C ILE A 28 -20.89 -5.41 5.61
N GLY A 29 -20.06 -6.46 5.73
CA GLY A 29 -20.47 -7.82 5.41
C GLY A 29 -21.66 -8.30 6.26
N LYS A 30 -21.64 -8.06 7.57
CA LYS A 30 -22.77 -8.39 8.46
C LYS A 30 -24.05 -7.65 8.06
N MET A 31 -23.95 -6.35 7.81
CA MET A 31 -25.10 -5.55 7.40
C MET A 31 -25.68 -6.04 6.06
N ALA A 32 -24.82 -6.40 5.10
CA ALA A 32 -25.23 -6.91 3.80
C ALA A 32 -25.94 -8.26 3.91
N LEU A 33 -25.39 -9.21 4.67
CA LEU A 33 -26.00 -10.51 4.91
C LEU A 33 -27.33 -10.40 5.66
N ALA A 34 -27.39 -9.55 6.69
CA ALA A 34 -28.62 -9.27 7.43
C ALA A 34 -29.70 -8.63 6.54
N GLY A 35 -29.29 -7.88 5.51
CA GLY A 35 -30.17 -7.33 4.47
C GLY A 35 -30.57 -8.34 3.39
N GLY A 36 -30.24 -9.62 3.52
CA GLY A 36 -30.62 -10.68 2.58
C GLY A 36 -29.68 -10.85 1.38
N MET A 37 -28.51 -10.18 1.37
CA MET A 37 -27.52 -10.37 0.31
C MET A 37 -26.90 -11.77 0.38
N THR A 38 -26.72 -12.43 -0.77
CA THR A 38 -26.04 -13.74 -0.80
C THR A 38 -24.51 -13.57 -0.65
N PRO A 39 -23.78 -14.59 -0.17
CA PRO A 39 -22.33 -14.49 0.03
C PRO A 39 -21.52 -14.03 -1.21
N PRO A 40 -21.81 -14.50 -2.45
CA PRO A 40 -21.11 -14.01 -3.64
C PRO A 40 -21.29 -12.50 -3.88
N HIS A 41 -22.51 -12.00 -3.70
CA HIS A 41 -22.80 -10.56 -3.84
C HIS A 41 -22.14 -9.75 -2.72
N MET A 42 -22.10 -10.26 -1.49
CA MET A 42 -21.38 -9.63 -0.38
C MET A 42 -19.89 -9.48 -0.69
N MET A 43 -19.25 -10.50 -1.27
CA MET A 43 -17.84 -10.42 -1.68
C MET A 43 -17.61 -9.35 -2.76
N LYS A 44 -18.53 -9.21 -3.72
CA LYS A 44 -18.51 -8.14 -4.72
C LYS A 44 -18.73 -6.75 -4.12
N LEU A 45 -19.60 -6.65 -3.12
CA LEU A 45 -19.79 -5.40 -2.36
C LEU A 45 -18.49 -4.99 -1.65
N LEU A 46 -17.79 -5.92 -0.98
CA LEU A 46 -16.52 -5.63 -0.32
C LEU A 46 -15.44 -5.22 -1.34
N GLN A 47 -15.40 -5.86 -2.51
CA GLN A 47 -14.54 -5.44 -3.62
C GLN A 47 -14.86 -4.01 -4.07
N PHE A 48 -16.15 -3.65 -4.18
CA PHE A 48 -16.59 -2.31 -4.52
C PHE A 48 -16.19 -1.26 -3.46
N VAL A 49 -16.23 -1.63 -2.18
CA VAL A 49 -15.76 -0.76 -1.08
C VAL A 49 -14.26 -0.45 -1.22
N CYS A 50 -13.43 -1.44 -1.56
CA CYS A 50 -12.01 -1.20 -1.88
C CYS A 50 -11.82 -0.27 -3.09
N CYS A 51 -12.64 -0.45 -4.13
CA CYS A 51 -12.64 0.44 -5.30
C CYS A 51 -13.01 1.87 -4.92
N PHE A 52 -14.01 2.04 -4.05
CA PHE A 52 -14.39 3.34 -3.51
C PHE A 52 -13.23 4.01 -2.73
N TYR A 53 -12.46 3.27 -1.94
CA TYR A 53 -11.25 3.83 -1.30
C TYR A 53 -10.21 4.31 -2.33
N GLY A 54 -10.07 3.59 -3.43
CA GLY A 54 -9.26 4.00 -4.57
C GLY A 54 -9.70 5.34 -5.14
N ILE A 55 -10.98 5.45 -5.50
CA ILE A 55 -11.59 6.69 -6.03
C ILE A 55 -11.46 7.84 -5.03
N ALA A 56 -11.74 7.60 -3.75
CA ALA A 56 -11.60 8.61 -2.71
C ALA A 56 -10.14 9.09 -2.59
N THR A 57 -9.17 8.21 -2.78
CA THR A 57 -7.74 8.57 -2.77
C THR A 57 -7.41 9.52 -3.92
N LEU A 58 -7.95 9.30 -5.12
CA LEU A 58 -7.79 10.24 -6.23
C LEU A 58 -8.37 11.61 -5.86
N GLY A 59 -9.54 11.66 -5.24
CA GLY A 59 -10.12 12.90 -4.72
C GLY A 59 -9.21 13.62 -3.73
N VAL A 60 -8.59 12.89 -2.80
CA VAL A 60 -7.64 13.45 -1.82
C VAL A 60 -6.35 13.95 -2.51
N CYS A 61 -5.79 13.18 -3.44
CA CYS A 61 -4.62 13.58 -4.22
C CYS A 61 -4.89 14.84 -5.05
N TYR A 62 -6.08 14.96 -5.64
CA TYR A 62 -6.50 16.17 -6.35
C TYR A 62 -6.47 17.38 -5.43
N VAL A 63 -7.10 17.31 -4.24
CA VAL A 63 -7.10 18.45 -3.31
C VAL A 63 -5.72 18.75 -2.74
N ILE A 64 -4.83 17.76 -2.60
CA ILE A 64 -3.42 17.97 -2.25
C ILE A 64 -2.71 18.75 -3.36
N LEU A 65 -2.84 18.35 -4.63
CA LEU A 65 -2.20 19.05 -5.75
C LEU A 65 -2.64 20.51 -5.84
N ARG A 66 -3.92 20.80 -5.53
CA ARG A 66 -4.47 22.17 -5.47
C ARG A 66 -3.88 23.04 -4.35
N LYS A 67 -3.13 22.45 -3.40
CA LYS A 67 -2.43 23.20 -2.33
C LYS A 67 -1.07 23.74 -2.78
N PHE A 68 -0.53 23.24 -3.87
CA PHE A 68 0.77 23.66 -4.38
C PHE A 68 0.61 24.66 -5.53
N PRO A 69 1.54 25.61 -5.67
CA PRO A 69 1.53 26.62 -6.74
C PRO A 69 2.00 26.01 -8.08
N LEU A 70 1.32 24.96 -8.55
CA LEU A 70 1.62 24.29 -9.81
C LEU A 70 0.83 24.94 -10.96
N SER A 71 1.43 24.94 -12.16
CA SER A 71 0.69 25.32 -13.37
C SER A 71 -0.46 24.35 -13.64
N ALA A 72 -1.48 24.78 -14.40
CA ALA A 72 -2.60 23.91 -14.77
C ALA A 72 -2.13 22.65 -15.51
N PHE A 73 -1.14 22.80 -16.40
CA PHE A 73 -0.55 21.71 -17.16
C PHE A 73 0.22 20.74 -16.25
N SER A 74 1.09 21.25 -15.38
CA SER A 74 1.85 20.42 -14.43
C SER A 74 0.91 19.67 -13.47
N SER A 75 -0.16 20.33 -13.00
CA SER A 75 -1.18 19.70 -12.16
C SER A 75 -1.93 18.59 -12.90
N ALA A 76 -2.28 18.82 -14.18
CA ALA A 76 -2.95 17.84 -15.02
C ALA A 76 -2.07 16.62 -15.29
N ILE A 77 -0.78 16.81 -15.58
CA ILE A 77 0.18 15.70 -15.75
C ILE A 77 0.32 14.91 -14.45
N ALA A 78 0.56 15.60 -13.33
CA ALA A 78 0.74 14.93 -12.03
C ALA A 78 -0.52 14.15 -11.62
N PHE A 79 -1.70 14.75 -11.78
CA PHE A 79 -2.95 14.08 -11.47
C PHE A 79 -3.26 12.94 -12.44
N GLY A 80 -3.00 13.13 -13.74
CA GLY A 80 -3.12 12.10 -14.77
C GLY A 80 -2.23 10.89 -14.46
N ALA A 81 -0.97 11.12 -14.11
CA ALA A 81 -0.05 10.06 -13.72
C ALA A 81 -0.56 9.24 -12.52
N ILE A 82 -1.18 9.89 -11.53
CA ILE A 82 -1.80 9.22 -10.37
C ILE A 82 -3.04 8.41 -10.79
N CYS A 83 -3.92 8.99 -11.63
CA CYS A 83 -5.14 8.33 -12.10
C CYS A 83 -4.85 7.09 -12.94
N PHE A 84 -3.80 7.15 -13.76
CA PHE A 84 -3.41 6.08 -14.68
C PHE A 84 -2.27 5.20 -14.15
N LEU A 85 -1.90 5.34 -12.87
CA LEU A 85 -0.89 4.47 -12.26
C LEU A 85 -1.44 3.03 -12.19
N PRO A 86 -0.84 2.04 -12.88
CA PRO A 86 -1.36 0.68 -12.95
C PRO A 86 -1.56 0.05 -11.57
N ARG A 87 -0.58 0.22 -10.65
CA ARG A 87 -0.73 -0.23 -9.25
C ARG A 87 -1.94 0.34 -8.56
N HIS A 88 -2.26 1.61 -8.78
CA HIS A 88 -3.46 2.17 -8.19
C HIS A 88 -4.73 1.50 -8.73
N ILE A 89 -4.82 1.31 -10.05
CA ILE A 89 -5.98 0.71 -10.72
C ILE A 89 -6.20 -0.74 -10.25
N TYR A 90 -5.18 -1.61 -10.38
CA TYR A 90 -5.37 -3.03 -10.06
C TYR A 90 -5.57 -3.25 -8.55
N MET A 91 -4.84 -2.54 -7.69
CA MET A 91 -5.03 -2.67 -6.23
C MET A 91 -6.41 -2.19 -5.79
N SER A 92 -6.98 -1.17 -6.45
CA SER A 92 -8.34 -0.69 -6.17
C SER A 92 -9.41 -1.71 -6.56
N ALA A 93 -9.13 -2.58 -7.53
CA ALA A 93 -10.01 -3.67 -7.90
C ALA A 93 -9.86 -4.90 -6.97
N MET A 94 -8.80 -4.99 -6.16
CA MET A 94 -8.59 -6.12 -5.25
C MET A 94 -9.21 -5.87 -3.87
N ASN A 95 -9.74 -6.92 -3.25
CA ASN A 95 -10.19 -6.87 -1.85
C ASN A 95 -8.97 -6.93 -0.90
N SER A 96 -8.23 -5.84 -0.81
CA SER A 96 -6.99 -5.71 -0.01
C SER A 96 -7.04 -4.52 0.95
N ASN A 97 -6.34 -4.67 2.08
CA ASN A 97 -6.11 -3.61 3.06
C ASN A 97 -5.21 -2.47 2.55
N ASP A 98 -4.52 -2.66 1.42
CA ASP A 98 -3.71 -1.60 0.79
C ASP A 98 -4.54 -0.37 0.41
N THR A 99 -5.77 -0.59 -0.07
CA THR A 99 -6.63 0.49 -0.59
C THR A 99 -7.03 1.51 0.46
N ILE A 100 -7.54 1.02 1.59
CA ILE A 100 -7.81 1.87 2.75
C ILE A 100 -6.50 2.43 3.34
N SER A 101 -5.42 1.67 3.30
CA SER A 101 -4.13 2.10 3.84
C SER A 101 -3.59 3.32 3.12
N TYR A 102 -3.50 3.30 1.78
CA TYR A 102 -3.01 4.47 1.05
C TYR A 102 -3.99 5.65 1.10
N LEU A 103 -5.31 5.41 1.21
CA LEU A 103 -6.30 6.47 1.43
C LEU A 103 -6.04 7.19 2.75
N CYS A 104 -5.90 6.44 3.84
CA CYS A 104 -5.62 6.99 5.16
C CYS A 104 -4.26 7.73 5.19
N VAL A 105 -3.24 7.22 4.49
CA VAL A 105 -1.97 7.92 4.32
C VAL A 105 -2.15 9.24 3.56
N ALA A 106 -2.90 9.25 2.46
CA ALA A 106 -3.17 10.47 1.69
C ALA A 106 -3.92 11.51 2.53
N ILE A 107 -4.91 11.09 3.32
CA ILE A 107 -5.63 11.98 4.26
C ILE A 107 -4.69 12.51 5.34
N SER A 108 -3.80 11.68 5.90
CA SER A 108 -2.78 12.13 6.87
C SER A 108 -1.87 13.20 6.28
N ILE A 109 -1.43 13.04 5.02
CA ILE A 109 -0.61 14.04 4.32
C ILE A 109 -1.41 15.33 4.11
N TYR A 110 -2.64 15.22 3.60
CA TYR A 110 -3.51 16.38 3.41
C TYR A 110 -3.75 17.16 4.70
N LEU A 111 -4.08 16.47 5.79
CA LEU A 111 -4.30 17.10 7.09
C LEU A 111 -3.03 17.71 7.67
N SER A 112 -1.86 17.12 7.39
CA SER A 112 -0.57 17.72 7.74
C SER A 112 -0.36 19.05 7.01
N ILE A 113 -0.64 19.10 5.71
CA ILE A 113 -0.58 20.35 4.91
C ILE A 113 -1.55 21.39 5.49
N VAL A 114 -2.82 21.02 5.73
CA VAL A 114 -3.82 21.94 6.31
C VAL A 114 -3.42 22.41 7.71
N ALA A 115 -2.83 21.54 8.52
CA ALA A 115 -2.31 21.92 9.83
C ALA A 115 -1.19 22.97 9.70
N PHE A 116 -0.29 22.83 8.72
CA PHE A 116 0.76 23.82 8.46
C PHE A 116 0.20 25.16 7.98
N GLU A 117 -0.73 25.16 7.02
CA GLU A 117 -1.40 26.38 6.55
C GLU A 117 -2.10 27.13 7.68
N ARG A 118 -2.70 26.39 8.62
CA ARG A 118 -3.39 26.92 9.79
C ARG A 118 -2.49 27.10 11.02
N ARG A 119 -1.16 27.21 10.81
CA ARG A 119 -0.17 27.45 11.87
C ARG A 119 -0.30 26.51 13.07
N LEU A 120 -0.53 25.22 12.79
CA LEU A 120 -0.67 24.14 13.76
C LEU A 120 -1.82 24.37 14.77
N ALA A 121 -2.98 24.80 14.26
CA ALA A 121 -4.19 24.96 15.07
C ALA A 121 -4.58 23.64 15.78
N ARG A 122 -5.01 23.74 17.05
CA ARG A 122 -5.29 22.58 17.93
C ARG A 122 -6.25 21.56 17.32
N LEU A 123 -7.34 22.03 16.70
CA LEU A 123 -8.31 21.15 16.04
C LEU A 123 -7.69 20.36 14.88
N GLY A 124 -6.85 21.00 14.07
CA GLY A 124 -6.15 20.34 12.96
C GLY A 124 -5.18 19.27 13.45
N LEU A 125 -4.44 19.57 14.52
CA LEU A 125 -3.54 18.59 15.16
C LEU A 125 -4.30 17.41 15.77
N ALA A 126 -5.43 17.67 16.43
CA ALA A 126 -6.27 16.62 16.99
C ALA A 126 -6.84 15.70 15.90
N LEU A 127 -7.37 16.28 14.81
CA LEU A 127 -7.86 15.50 13.66
C LEU A 127 -6.74 14.69 13.01
N LEU A 128 -5.55 15.28 12.82
CA LEU A 128 -4.39 14.58 12.29
C LEU A 128 -3.98 13.41 13.20
N SER A 129 -3.95 13.61 14.52
CA SER A 129 -3.61 12.58 15.51
C SER A 129 -4.58 11.39 15.48
N ILE A 130 -5.89 11.67 15.39
CA ILE A 130 -6.93 10.64 15.25
C ILE A 130 -6.74 9.88 13.94
N VAL A 131 -6.59 10.59 12.83
CA VAL A 131 -6.43 9.96 11.51
C VAL A 131 -5.15 9.14 11.45
N LEU A 132 -4.03 9.63 11.97
CA LEU A 132 -2.79 8.85 12.06
C LEU A 132 -2.96 7.58 12.88
N THR A 133 -3.73 7.64 13.96
CA THR A 133 -4.05 6.46 14.76
C THR A 133 -4.83 5.43 13.94
N VAL A 134 -5.81 5.86 13.14
CA VAL A 134 -6.51 4.96 12.21
C VAL A 134 -5.56 4.43 11.13
N THR A 135 -4.72 5.30 10.54
CA THR A 135 -3.77 4.97 9.48
C THR A 135 -2.77 3.89 9.90
N VAL A 136 -2.19 3.97 11.10
CA VAL A 136 -1.28 2.92 11.55
C VAL A 136 -2.02 1.59 11.83
N PHE A 137 -3.34 1.63 12.00
CA PHE A 137 -4.16 0.44 12.18
C PHE A 137 -4.80 -0.11 10.88
N THR A 138 -4.38 0.35 9.69
CA THR A 138 -4.76 -0.27 8.41
C THR A 138 -3.77 -1.34 7.94
N LYS A 139 -2.46 -1.05 8.01
CA LYS A 139 -1.38 -1.93 7.52
C LYS A 139 -0.06 -1.58 8.20
N TYR A 140 0.83 -2.55 8.40
CA TYR A 140 2.15 -2.27 8.99
C TYR A 140 2.99 -1.32 8.15
N THR A 141 2.89 -1.38 6.82
CA THR A 141 3.62 -0.47 5.93
C THR A 141 3.15 0.99 6.08
N ALA A 142 1.91 1.23 6.55
CA ALA A 142 1.45 2.58 6.85
C ALA A 142 2.17 3.23 8.05
N PHE A 143 2.93 2.49 8.85
CA PHE A 143 3.77 3.07 9.91
C PHE A 143 4.76 4.09 9.36
N ALA A 144 5.16 3.97 8.09
CA ALA A 144 6.03 4.93 7.40
C ALA A 144 5.47 6.37 7.36
N VAL A 145 4.17 6.56 7.57
CA VAL A 145 3.57 7.90 7.65
C VAL A 145 4.03 8.67 8.90
N LEU A 146 4.34 7.98 10.01
CA LEU A 146 4.76 8.61 11.25
C LEU A 146 6.07 9.40 11.10
N PRO A 147 7.18 8.81 10.60
CA PRO A 147 8.41 9.57 10.36
C PRO A 147 8.22 10.64 9.28
N ALA A 148 7.35 10.44 8.29
CA ALA A 148 7.06 11.46 7.28
C ALA A 148 6.39 12.71 7.87
N VAL A 149 5.38 12.53 8.75
CA VAL A 149 4.74 13.66 9.45
C VAL A 149 5.71 14.34 10.41
N LEU A 150 6.52 13.56 11.14
CA LEU A 150 7.56 14.11 12.01
C LEU A 150 8.54 14.98 11.22
N ALA A 151 9.05 14.48 10.08
CA ALA A 151 9.92 15.24 9.19
C ALA A 151 9.24 16.51 8.69
N GLY A 152 7.96 16.45 8.32
CA GLY A 152 7.19 17.63 7.90
C GLY A 152 7.07 18.69 8.99
N VAL A 153 6.80 18.31 10.24
CA VAL A 153 6.73 19.25 11.38
C VAL A 153 8.08 19.87 11.69
N LEU A 154 9.16 19.07 11.68
CA LEU A 154 10.53 19.56 11.87
C LEU A 154 10.95 20.51 10.74
N TRP A 155 10.59 20.18 9.50
CA TRP A 155 10.82 21.04 8.34
C TRP A 155 10.06 22.37 8.48
N ALA A 156 8.78 22.33 8.86
CA ALA A 156 7.98 23.53 9.09
C ALA A 156 8.59 24.45 10.18
N TYR A 157 9.20 23.87 11.20
CA TYR A 157 9.98 24.65 12.18
C TYR A 157 11.26 25.23 11.58
N HIS A 158 12.02 24.45 10.79
CA HIS A 158 13.23 24.91 10.12
C HIS A 158 12.97 26.12 9.20
N VAL A 159 11.88 26.07 8.41
CA VAL A 159 11.46 27.19 7.54
C VAL A 159 10.70 28.29 8.28
N ARG A 160 10.68 28.26 9.63
CA ARG A 160 10.06 29.27 10.50
C ARG A 160 8.55 29.47 10.30
N LEU A 161 7.84 28.46 9.81
CA LEU A 161 6.37 28.44 9.80
C LEU A 161 5.80 28.27 11.22
N VAL A 162 6.60 27.70 12.13
CA VAL A 162 6.26 27.54 13.56
C VAL A 162 7.02 28.58 14.38
N VAL A 163 6.30 29.34 15.21
CA VAL A 163 6.81 30.56 15.85
C VAL A 163 7.66 30.28 17.10
N SER A 164 7.37 29.23 17.86
CA SER A 164 8.09 28.95 19.12
C SER A 164 8.48 27.47 19.30
N ARG A 165 9.62 27.23 19.96
CA ARG A 165 10.04 25.88 20.39
C ARG A 165 8.99 25.18 21.23
N LYS A 166 8.29 25.92 22.11
CA LYS A 166 7.19 25.39 22.92
C LYS A 166 6.04 24.87 22.04
N GLN A 167 5.65 25.64 21.03
CA GLN A 167 4.59 25.22 20.10
C GLN A 167 5.00 24.00 19.27
N LEU A 168 6.28 23.91 18.86
CA LEU A 168 6.81 22.71 18.20
C LEU A 168 6.61 21.46 19.07
N TRP A 169 7.11 21.48 20.31
CA TRP A 169 7.01 20.31 21.21
C TRP A 169 5.57 19.95 21.54
N LEU A 170 4.71 20.95 21.78
CA LEU A 170 3.28 20.71 22.00
C LEU A 170 2.60 20.11 20.77
N SER A 171 3.01 20.50 19.56
CA SER A 171 2.43 19.96 18.33
C SER A 171 2.89 18.52 18.09
N LEU A 172 4.17 18.23 18.32
CA LEU A 172 4.70 16.86 18.28
C LEU A 172 3.99 15.96 19.28
N LEU A 173 3.82 16.44 20.52
CA LEU A 173 3.09 15.71 21.56
C LEU A 173 1.64 15.46 21.13
N ALA A 174 0.93 16.49 20.66
CA ALA A 174 -0.47 16.37 20.24
C ALA A 174 -0.66 15.37 19.09
N VAL A 175 0.27 15.34 18.13
CA VAL A 175 0.19 14.48 16.94
C VAL A 175 0.62 13.05 17.23
N LEU A 176 1.62 12.83 18.10
CA LEU A 176 2.25 11.52 18.28
C LEU A 176 1.77 10.75 19.50
N VAL A 177 1.29 11.40 20.57
CA VAL A 177 0.91 10.71 21.80
C VAL A 177 -0.16 9.65 21.54
N LEU A 178 -1.28 10.04 20.91
CA LEU A 178 -2.37 9.10 20.66
C LEU A 178 -1.93 7.90 19.79
N PRO A 179 -1.37 8.08 18.57
CA PRO A 179 -1.01 6.93 17.74
C PRO A 179 0.06 6.06 18.39
N LEU A 180 1.07 6.62 19.06
CA LEU A 180 2.13 5.84 19.70
C LEU A 180 1.64 5.11 20.95
N SER A 181 0.79 5.73 21.78
CA SER A 181 0.22 5.07 22.96
C SER A 181 -0.69 3.91 22.56
N VAL A 182 -1.56 4.10 21.55
CA VAL A 182 -2.46 3.05 21.06
C VAL A 182 -1.67 1.93 20.39
N LEU A 183 -0.67 2.28 19.55
CA LEU A 183 0.22 1.29 18.92
C LEU A 183 1.03 0.51 19.96
N GLY A 184 1.57 1.19 20.97
CA GLY A 184 2.33 0.57 22.06
C GLY A 184 1.48 -0.41 22.87
N GLY A 185 0.25 -0.03 23.23
CA GLY A 185 -0.70 -0.94 23.87
C GLY A 185 -1.05 -2.15 23.01
N TYR A 186 -1.25 -1.94 21.71
CA TYR A 186 -1.49 -3.03 20.75
C TYR A 186 -0.30 -3.97 20.61
N MET A 187 0.93 -3.44 20.52
CA MET A 187 2.15 -4.25 20.47
C MET A 187 2.35 -5.03 21.78
N ALA A 188 2.09 -4.43 22.93
CA ALA A 188 2.16 -5.13 24.22
C ALA A 188 1.15 -6.28 24.32
N ALA A 189 -0.08 -6.06 23.85
CA ALA A 189 -1.09 -7.11 23.75
C ALA A 189 -0.65 -8.25 22.81
N ASN A 190 -0.01 -7.89 21.69
CA ASN A 190 0.53 -8.89 20.75
C ASN A 190 1.67 -9.69 21.36
N VAL A 191 2.59 -9.07 22.09
CA VAL A 191 3.66 -9.79 22.79
C VAL A 191 3.09 -10.78 23.79
N LYS A 192 2.05 -10.39 24.54
CA LYS A 192 1.40 -11.27 25.50
C LYS A 192 0.73 -12.50 24.88
N HIS A 193 0.15 -12.37 23.68
CA HIS A 193 -0.66 -13.43 23.07
C HIS A 193 0.07 -14.20 21.96
N TYR A 194 0.93 -13.54 21.19
CA TYR A 194 1.61 -14.09 20.02
C TYR A 194 3.15 -14.13 20.17
N HIS A 195 3.70 -13.71 21.33
CA HIS A 195 5.14 -13.68 21.62
C HIS A 195 5.98 -12.75 20.70
N THR A 196 5.34 -11.90 19.90
CA THR A 196 5.99 -10.90 19.05
C THR A 196 5.13 -9.64 18.95
N PRO A 197 5.72 -8.43 18.92
CA PRO A 197 4.96 -7.17 18.82
C PRO A 197 4.23 -7.03 17.48
N LEU A 198 4.81 -7.59 16.42
CA LEU A 198 4.30 -7.56 15.05
C LEU A 198 4.26 -8.99 14.52
N PRO A 199 3.25 -9.78 14.91
CA PRO A 199 3.07 -11.14 14.41
C PRO A 199 3.00 -11.14 12.90
N TRP A 200 3.54 -12.21 12.32
CA TRP A 200 3.72 -12.41 10.89
C TRP A 200 3.40 -13.87 10.62
N ASN A 201 2.34 -14.13 9.84
CA ASN A 201 1.80 -15.48 9.68
C ASN A 201 2.03 -16.06 8.28
N VAL A 202 2.89 -15.44 7.48
CA VAL A 202 3.10 -15.84 6.09
C VAL A 202 4.33 -16.72 5.97
N SER A 203 4.39 -17.80 6.76
CA SER A 203 5.44 -18.82 6.64
C SER A 203 5.52 -19.42 5.22
N LEU A 204 4.40 -19.43 4.49
CA LEU A 204 4.33 -19.75 3.05
C LEU A 204 5.10 -18.76 2.15
N TYR A 205 5.39 -17.55 2.65
CA TYR A 205 6.09 -16.46 1.97
C TYR A 205 7.35 -16.03 2.72
N ASP A 206 7.82 -16.84 3.68
CA ASP A 206 8.99 -16.52 4.48
C ASP A 206 10.16 -16.25 3.51
N PRO A 207 10.64 -15.00 3.42
CA PRO A 207 11.71 -14.63 2.52
C PRO A 207 13.00 -15.39 2.78
N SER A 208 13.15 -15.97 3.97
CA SER A 208 14.31 -16.77 4.36
C SER A 208 14.22 -18.23 3.92
N VAL A 209 13.03 -18.72 3.56
CA VAL A 209 12.79 -20.14 3.22
C VAL A 209 12.48 -20.34 1.74
N HIS A 210 11.73 -19.43 1.08
CA HIS A 210 11.21 -19.67 -0.28
C HIS A 210 11.50 -18.59 -1.32
N ARG A 211 12.01 -17.40 -0.95
CA ARG A 211 12.30 -16.37 -1.96
C ARG A 211 13.67 -16.63 -2.59
N PRO A 212 13.80 -16.63 -3.93
CA PRO A 212 15.11 -16.40 -4.50
C PRO A 212 15.57 -15.05 -3.99
N ARG A 213 16.70 -15.01 -3.29
CA ARG A 213 17.52 -13.80 -3.31
C ARG A 213 18.50 -14.00 -4.42
N ASP A 214 18.70 -12.96 -5.20
CA ASP A 214 19.86 -12.95 -6.08
C ASP A 214 21.10 -13.15 -5.20
N PRO A 215 22.09 -13.92 -5.67
CA PRO A 215 23.31 -14.16 -4.90
C PRO A 215 24.06 -12.85 -4.62
N GLU A 216 23.83 -11.82 -5.44
CA GLU A 216 24.40 -10.50 -5.26
C GLU A 216 23.58 -9.62 -4.30
N PRO A 217 24.25 -8.73 -3.53
CA PRO A 217 23.57 -7.73 -2.72
C PRO A 217 22.68 -6.80 -3.56
N ILE A 218 21.59 -6.31 -2.96
CA ILE A 218 20.72 -5.30 -3.59
C ILE A 218 21.52 -4.01 -3.82
N SER A 219 21.56 -3.55 -5.06
CA SER A 219 22.12 -2.26 -5.44
C SER A 219 21.12 -1.13 -5.21
N PHE A 220 21.59 -0.05 -4.57
CA PHE A 220 20.84 1.19 -4.36
C PHE A 220 21.15 2.28 -5.39
N VAL A 221 21.97 1.96 -6.41
CA VAL A 221 22.40 2.91 -7.45
C VAL A 221 22.05 2.46 -8.85
N SER A 222 21.76 1.17 -9.07
CA SER A 222 21.30 0.68 -10.37
C SER A 222 19.82 1.00 -10.57
N PHE A 223 19.44 1.24 -11.82
CA PHE A 223 18.06 1.38 -12.25
C PHE A 223 17.91 0.82 -13.66
N LYS A 224 17.15 -0.25 -13.82
CA LYS A 224 16.98 -1.00 -15.08
C LYS A 224 15.53 -1.43 -15.28
N PRO A 225 14.59 -0.47 -15.41
CA PRO A 225 13.15 -0.75 -15.46
C PRO A 225 12.71 -1.65 -16.62
N TRP A 226 13.50 -1.71 -17.69
CA TRP A 226 13.22 -2.57 -18.86
C TRP A 226 13.36 -4.07 -18.56
N GLU A 227 14.05 -4.44 -17.47
CA GLU A 227 14.29 -5.84 -17.14
C GLU A 227 13.03 -6.58 -16.67
N ASP A 228 12.05 -5.87 -16.12
CA ASP A 228 10.82 -6.44 -15.54
C ASP A 228 9.61 -6.37 -16.47
N VAL A 229 9.79 -5.86 -17.69
CA VAL A 229 8.74 -5.85 -18.71
C VAL A 229 8.39 -7.26 -19.18
N VAL A 230 9.37 -8.19 -19.12
CA VAL A 230 9.26 -9.52 -19.75
C VAL A 230 9.19 -10.65 -18.72
N MET A 231 9.76 -10.45 -17.52
CA MET A 231 9.72 -11.42 -16.44
C MET A 231 9.17 -10.81 -15.16
N PRO A 232 8.46 -11.59 -14.32
CA PRO A 232 8.04 -11.16 -13.00
C PRO A 232 9.23 -10.73 -12.14
N MET A 233 9.04 -9.69 -11.33
CA MET A 233 10.08 -9.15 -10.44
C MET A 233 10.69 -10.20 -9.49
N LEU A 234 9.92 -11.23 -9.10
CA LEU A 234 10.41 -12.27 -8.21
C LEU A 234 11.23 -13.34 -8.94
N ALA A 235 11.35 -13.31 -10.27
CA ALA A 235 12.19 -14.24 -11.02
C ALA A 235 13.67 -14.14 -10.58
N PRO A 236 14.43 -15.25 -10.58
CA PRO A 236 15.85 -15.21 -10.29
C PRO A 236 16.60 -14.22 -11.20
N GLY A 237 17.48 -13.41 -10.61
CA GLY A 237 18.26 -12.36 -11.28
C GLY A 237 17.60 -10.98 -11.34
N LYS A 238 16.37 -10.82 -10.83
CA LYS A 238 15.59 -9.56 -10.93
C LYS A 238 15.53 -8.74 -9.63
N LEU A 239 16.07 -9.27 -8.54
CA LEU A 239 16.03 -8.64 -7.21
C LEU A 239 17.32 -7.88 -6.88
N HIS A 240 18.13 -7.57 -7.88
CA HIS A 240 19.45 -6.94 -7.75
C HIS A 240 19.39 -5.41 -7.60
N SER A 241 18.24 -4.75 -7.78
CA SER A 241 18.14 -3.28 -7.82
C SER A 241 16.93 -2.75 -7.04
N PHE A 242 17.19 -1.93 -6.01
CA PHE A 242 16.14 -1.31 -5.20
C PHE A 242 15.20 -0.43 -6.03
N TRP A 243 15.75 0.44 -6.88
CA TRP A 243 14.96 1.37 -7.68
C TRP A 243 14.17 0.66 -8.78
N THR A 244 14.74 -0.39 -9.37
CA THR A 244 14.04 -1.21 -10.36
C THR A 244 12.87 -1.93 -9.70
N MET A 245 13.08 -2.58 -8.55
CA MET A 245 12.01 -3.22 -7.80
C MET A 245 10.89 -2.24 -7.40
N LEU A 246 11.25 -1.03 -6.97
CA LEU A 246 10.26 0.00 -6.63
C LEU A 246 9.44 0.39 -7.86
N TYR A 247 10.12 0.69 -8.98
CA TYR A 247 9.48 1.04 -10.25
C TYR A 247 8.55 -0.08 -10.71
N SER A 248 9.06 -1.30 -10.77
CA SER A 248 8.29 -2.45 -11.25
C SER A 248 7.10 -2.73 -10.36
N GLY A 249 7.26 -2.61 -9.04
CA GLY A 249 6.13 -2.72 -8.12
C GLY A 249 5.04 -1.66 -8.35
N MET A 250 5.37 -0.46 -8.86
CA MET A 250 4.41 0.61 -9.14
C MET A 250 3.73 0.48 -10.50
N TRP A 251 4.46 -0.04 -11.47
CA TRP A 251 4.11 0.06 -12.88
C TRP A 251 3.72 -1.29 -13.51
N PHE A 252 4.20 -2.40 -12.95
CA PHE A 252 3.89 -3.74 -13.41
C PHE A 252 3.19 -4.56 -12.33
N ASP A 253 2.49 -5.60 -12.78
CA ASP A 253 1.92 -6.62 -11.92
C ASP A 253 3.02 -7.60 -11.52
N THR A 254 3.76 -7.27 -10.45
CA THR A 254 4.96 -8.02 -10.04
C THR A 254 4.66 -9.38 -9.42
N GLU A 255 3.41 -9.59 -9.02
CA GLU A 255 2.85 -10.87 -8.60
C GLU A 255 1.70 -11.10 -9.58
N PRO A 256 1.82 -11.96 -10.61
CA PRO A 256 1.07 -11.93 -11.87
C PRO A 256 -0.43 -12.32 -11.74
N TYR A 257 -1.14 -11.73 -10.79
CA TYR A 257 -2.54 -11.98 -10.48
C TYR A 257 -3.45 -11.62 -11.65
N PHE A 258 -3.07 -10.64 -12.48
CA PHE A 258 -3.85 -10.22 -13.65
C PHE A 258 -3.19 -10.70 -14.95
N LEU A 259 -1.86 -10.67 -15.03
CA LEU A 259 -1.13 -11.12 -16.21
C LEU A 259 -1.41 -12.59 -16.55
N SER A 260 -1.57 -13.45 -15.54
CA SER A 260 -1.94 -14.86 -15.73
C SER A 260 -3.28 -15.06 -16.44
N PHE A 261 -4.24 -14.14 -16.29
CA PHE A 261 -5.56 -14.22 -16.95
C PHE A 261 -5.57 -13.56 -18.34
N LEU A 262 -4.63 -12.66 -18.60
CA LEU A 262 -4.55 -11.90 -19.86
C LEU A 262 -3.65 -12.57 -20.89
N ASP A 263 -2.80 -13.51 -20.47
CA ASP A 263 -1.81 -14.16 -21.31
C ASP A 263 -2.18 -15.62 -21.64
N ALA A 264 -1.78 -16.08 -22.84
CA ALA A 264 -2.06 -17.44 -23.30
C ALA A 264 -1.13 -18.50 -22.68
N ASN A 265 -0.06 -18.08 -21.98
CA ASN A 265 0.92 -18.97 -21.36
C ASN A 265 0.50 -19.48 -19.96
N GLY A 266 -0.74 -19.97 -19.82
CA GLY A 266 -1.28 -20.45 -18.54
C GLY A 266 -0.39 -21.50 -17.85
N ASP A 267 0.16 -22.44 -18.61
CA ASP A 267 1.03 -23.50 -18.10
C ASP A 267 2.34 -22.95 -17.50
N TRP A 268 2.93 -21.94 -18.13
CA TRP A 268 4.14 -21.27 -17.60
C TRP A 268 3.83 -20.59 -16.27
N TRP A 269 2.69 -19.90 -16.17
CA TRP A 269 2.26 -19.26 -14.94
C TRP A 269 1.98 -20.27 -13.84
N GLN A 270 1.39 -21.42 -14.16
CA GLN A 270 1.19 -22.51 -13.20
C GLN A 270 2.53 -23.01 -12.65
N HIS A 271 3.51 -23.30 -13.51
CA HIS A 271 4.85 -23.72 -13.09
C HIS A 271 5.55 -22.63 -12.26
N TYR A 272 5.40 -21.36 -12.65
CA TYR A 272 5.91 -20.24 -11.86
C TYR A 272 5.31 -20.21 -10.46
N TYR A 273 3.99 -20.40 -10.31
CA TYR A 273 3.35 -20.44 -9.00
C TYR A 273 3.73 -21.68 -8.19
N SER A 274 3.89 -22.85 -8.84
CA SER A 274 4.39 -24.07 -8.19
C SER A 274 5.82 -23.88 -7.69
N TRP A 275 6.70 -23.30 -8.51
CA TRP A 275 8.04 -22.90 -8.08
C TRP A 275 8.01 -21.90 -6.94
N TYR A 276 7.13 -20.91 -7.00
CA TYR A 276 6.98 -19.91 -5.94
C TYR A 276 6.54 -20.53 -4.61
N ARG A 277 5.76 -21.62 -4.65
CA ARG A 277 5.38 -22.42 -3.47
C ARG A 277 6.45 -23.43 -3.04
N GLY A 278 7.58 -23.53 -3.74
CA GLY A 278 8.63 -24.50 -3.49
C GLY A 278 8.31 -25.92 -3.96
N GLU A 279 7.30 -26.09 -4.80
CA GLU A 279 6.83 -27.40 -5.30
C GLU A 279 7.61 -27.86 -6.54
N GLU A 280 8.09 -26.92 -7.36
CA GLU A 280 8.74 -27.20 -8.66
C GLU A 280 9.98 -26.30 -8.89
N PRO A 281 10.88 -26.64 -9.83
CA PRO A 281 11.95 -25.73 -10.24
C PRO A 281 11.41 -24.54 -11.06
N PHE A 282 12.17 -23.45 -11.12
CA PHE A 282 11.79 -22.26 -11.88
C PHE A 282 11.58 -22.62 -13.37
N PRO A 283 10.48 -22.17 -14.02
CA PRO A 283 10.14 -22.54 -15.39
C PRO A 283 11.15 -22.07 -16.46
N GLY A 284 12.10 -21.21 -16.10
CA GLY A 284 13.24 -20.86 -16.92
C GLY A 284 12.92 -19.77 -17.95
N LYS A 285 12.70 -20.15 -19.22
CA LYS A 285 12.59 -19.20 -20.34
C LYS A 285 11.43 -18.23 -20.15
N ASN A 286 11.58 -16.99 -20.61
CA ASN A 286 10.53 -15.97 -20.54
C ASN A 286 9.22 -16.45 -21.18
N PRO A 287 8.07 -16.18 -20.55
CA PRO A 287 6.79 -16.42 -21.20
C PRO A 287 6.69 -15.52 -22.44
N SER A 288 6.13 -16.04 -23.53
CA SER A 288 5.88 -15.25 -24.74
C SER A 288 4.71 -14.29 -24.49
N LEU A 289 5.00 -13.08 -24.02
CA LEU A 289 3.94 -12.13 -23.70
C LEU A 289 3.09 -11.79 -24.92
N SER A 290 1.76 -11.77 -24.75
CA SER A 290 0.87 -11.33 -25.81
C SER A 290 1.17 -9.87 -26.22
N ARG A 291 0.85 -9.49 -27.46
CA ARG A 291 0.99 -8.08 -27.89
C ARG A 291 0.19 -7.15 -26.98
N VAL A 292 -0.99 -7.56 -26.54
CA VAL A 292 -1.83 -6.78 -25.61
C VAL A 292 -1.08 -6.56 -24.29
N THR A 293 -0.52 -7.63 -23.72
CA THR A 293 0.27 -7.58 -22.49
C THR A 293 1.47 -6.63 -22.64
N MET A 294 2.23 -6.77 -23.73
CA MET A 294 3.34 -5.88 -24.05
C MET A 294 2.89 -4.43 -24.25
N PHE A 295 1.75 -4.17 -24.90
CA PHE A 295 1.22 -2.82 -25.08
C PHE A 295 0.68 -2.21 -23.79
N SER A 296 0.05 -3.00 -22.91
CA SER A 296 -0.37 -2.53 -21.58
C SER A 296 0.84 -2.24 -20.68
N ALA A 297 1.90 -3.04 -20.77
CA ALA A 297 3.19 -2.75 -20.13
C ALA A 297 3.90 -1.55 -20.79
N ALA A 298 3.73 -1.35 -22.10
CA ALA A 298 4.32 -0.27 -22.89
C ALA A 298 3.52 1.04 -22.90
N GLY A 299 2.28 1.09 -22.39
CA GLY A 299 1.55 2.35 -22.20
C GLY A 299 2.33 3.35 -21.35
N LEU A 300 3.27 2.85 -20.55
CA LEU A 300 4.24 3.59 -19.74
C LEU A 300 5.50 4.00 -20.52
N ILE A 301 5.90 3.19 -21.49
CA ILE A 301 6.96 3.51 -22.46
C ILE A 301 6.48 4.67 -23.37
N LEU A 302 5.21 4.64 -23.79
CA LEU A 302 4.57 5.68 -24.61
C LEU A 302 4.44 7.05 -23.90
N LEU A 303 4.42 7.07 -22.56
CA LEU A 303 4.44 8.30 -21.75
C LEU A 303 5.86 8.88 -21.56
N GLY A 304 6.88 8.32 -22.21
CA GLY A 304 8.23 8.88 -22.28
C GLY A 304 9.04 8.77 -20.99
N LEU A 305 8.80 7.72 -20.20
CA LEU A 305 9.59 7.43 -18.98
C LEU A 305 10.65 6.34 -19.17
N VAL A 306 10.93 5.93 -20.41
CA VAL A 306 12.14 5.18 -20.85
C VAL A 306 12.54 5.68 -22.23
#